data_AF-A0A1W1HNG8-F1
#
_entry.id   AF-A0A1W1HNG8-F1
#
_cell.length_a   1.000
_cell.length_b   1.000
_cell.length_c   1.000
_cell.angle_alpha   90.00
_cell.angle_beta   90.00
_cell.angle_gamma   90.00
#
_symmetry.space_group_name_H-M   'P 1'
#
loop_
_entity.id
_entity.type
_entity.pdbx_description
1 polymer ?
#
loop_
_entity_poly.entity_id
_entity_poly.type
_entity_poly.pdbx_seq_one_letter_code
_entity_poly.pdbx_strand_id
1 'polypeptide(L)'
;MRTKSKSIHLQYERVLDLQTEAIMSLSEEELDEEIRESGLEPQELEEETRRVVAEALGRHNEQALARSRQTYQKEATLLKRVRLSLPTTMKDKLELLKACLAHHQYLKPAVLTGQHRKLSDMAPSDVDSLLRQLHVLGLLKFKKV
;
A
#
# COMPACT_ATOMS: atom_id res chain seq x y z
N MET A 1 -38.83 3.49 -9.06
CA MET A 1 -38.16 4.21 -7.96
C MET A 1 -36.67 4.52 -8.20
N ARG A 2 -35.94 3.86 -9.13
CA ARG A 2 -34.51 4.14 -9.41
C ARG A 2 -34.19 5.45 -10.15
N THR A 3 -35.15 6.01 -10.90
CA THR A 3 -34.96 7.23 -11.71
C THR A 3 -34.97 8.51 -10.89
N LYS A 4 -35.80 8.61 -9.85
CA LYS A 4 -35.82 9.75 -8.92
C LYS A 4 -34.51 9.91 -8.14
N SER A 5 -33.87 8.80 -7.74
CA SER A 5 -32.63 8.82 -6.95
C SER A 5 -31.42 9.33 -7.76
N LYS A 6 -31.29 8.94 -9.04
CA LYS A 6 -30.27 9.53 -9.94
C LYS A 6 -30.48 11.02 -10.19
N SER A 7 -31.75 11.46 -10.30
CA SER A 7 -32.09 12.88 -10.47
C SER A 7 -31.73 13.74 -9.26
N ILE A 8 -31.91 13.21 -8.05
CA ILE A 8 -31.59 13.94 -6.81
C ILE A 8 -30.07 14.07 -6.65
N HIS A 9 -29.30 13.03 -6.97
CA HIS A 9 -27.83 13.09 -6.92
C HIS A 9 -27.26 14.15 -7.88
N LEU A 10 -27.76 14.18 -9.11
CA LEU A 10 -27.37 15.16 -10.14
C LEU A 10 -27.79 16.60 -9.81
N GLN A 11 -28.82 16.78 -9.00
CA GLN A 11 -29.22 18.10 -8.49
C GLN A 11 -28.34 18.52 -7.33
N TYR A 12 -27.97 17.59 -6.45
CA TYR A 12 -27.07 17.83 -5.33
C TYR A 12 -25.66 18.19 -5.78
N GLU A 13 -25.08 17.45 -6.74
CA GLU A 13 -23.78 17.76 -7.34
C GLU A 13 -23.78 19.18 -7.93
N ARG A 14 -24.83 19.55 -8.66
CA ARG A 14 -24.95 20.90 -9.24
C ARG A 14 -24.99 22.01 -8.20
N VAL A 15 -25.64 21.78 -7.06
CA VAL A 15 -25.67 22.74 -5.96
C VAL A 15 -24.29 22.88 -5.32
N LEU A 16 -23.58 21.76 -5.12
CA LEU A 16 -22.22 21.77 -4.61
C LEU A 16 -21.23 22.45 -5.56
N ASP A 17 -21.36 22.23 -6.87
CA ASP A 17 -20.52 22.89 -7.87
C ASP A 17 -20.74 24.41 -7.86
N LEU A 18 -21.99 24.86 -7.81
CA LEU A 18 -22.33 26.30 -7.72
C LEU A 18 -21.78 26.94 -6.44
N GLN A 19 -21.86 26.24 -5.30
CA GLN A 19 -21.29 26.72 -4.05
C GLN A 19 -19.75 26.74 -4.09
N THR A 20 -19.13 25.76 -4.74
CA THR A 20 -17.68 25.70 -4.91
C THR A 20 -17.19 26.85 -5.76
N GLU A 21 -17.90 27.15 -6.87
CA GLU A 21 -17.58 28.27 -7.74
C GLU A 21 -17.72 29.63 -7.02
N ALA A 22 -18.78 29.78 -6.19
CA ALA A 22 -18.95 30.95 -5.35
C ALA A 22 -17.79 31.12 -4.35
N ILE A 23 -17.46 30.06 -3.59
CA ILE A 23 -16.34 30.04 -2.63
C ILE A 23 -15.01 30.38 -3.33
N MET A 24 -14.75 29.83 -4.52
CA MET A 24 -13.52 30.10 -5.26
C MET A 24 -13.42 31.52 -5.83
N SER A 25 -14.54 32.24 -5.91
CA SER A 25 -14.60 33.60 -6.43
C SER A 25 -14.49 34.70 -5.37
N LEU A 26 -14.65 34.34 -4.09
CA LEU A 26 -14.55 35.25 -2.96
C LEU A 26 -13.10 35.42 -2.51
N SER A 27 -12.76 36.60 -2.00
CA SER A 27 -11.50 36.78 -1.25
C SER A 27 -11.56 36.06 0.10
N GLU A 28 -10.40 35.86 0.73
CA GLU A 28 -10.31 35.27 2.07
C GLU A 28 -11.12 36.08 3.10
N GLU A 29 -11.08 37.42 3.01
CA GLU A 29 -11.86 38.28 3.91
C GLU A 29 -13.37 38.19 3.69
N GLU A 30 -13.82 38.05 2.44
CA GLU A 30 -15.24 37.90 2.09
C GLU A 30 -15.78 36.53 2.56
N LEU A 31 -14.96 35.49 2.45
CA LEU A 31 -15.25 34.15 2.99
C LEU A 31 -15.37 34.15 4.50
N ASP A 32 -14.44 34.79 5.20
CA ASP A 32 -14.50 34.89 6.67
C ASP A 32 -15.74 35.66 7.13
N GLU A 33 -16.18 36.67 6.37
CA GLU A 33 -17.42 37.39 6.63
C GLU A 33 -18.64 36.49 6.42
N GLU A 34 -18.75 35.76 5.30
CA GLU A 34 -19.86 34.82 5.06
C GLU A 34 -19.94 33.71 6.13
N ILE A 35 -18.78 33.22 6.60
CA ILE A 35 -18.71 32.21 7.68
C ILE A 35 -19.23 32.82 8.99
N ARG A 36 -18.83 34.06 9.32
CA ARG A 36 -19.30 34.78 10.50
C ARG A 36 -20.78 35.15 10.42
N GLU A 37 -21.28 35.57 9.25
CA GLU A 37 -22.71 35.82 9.00
C GLU A 37 -23.56 34.55 9.16
N SER A 38 -22.95 33.38 8.89
CA SER A 38 -23.57 32.07 9.11
C SER A 38 -23.54 31.63 10.59
N GLY A 39 -23.02 32.45 11.49
CA GLY A 39 -22.93 32.18 12.93
C GLY A 39 -21.81 31.21 13.33
N LEU A 40 -20.82 31.01 12.46
CA LEU A 40 -19.65 30.17 12.69
C LEU A 40 -18.40 31.04 12.85
N GLU A 41 -17.42 30.55 13.61
CA GLU A 41 -16.10 31.19 13.66
C GLU A 41 -15.18 30.57 12.57
N PRO A 42 -14.52 31.39 11.72
CA PRO A 42 -13.68 30.88 10.64
C PRO A 42 -12.58 29.92 11.10
N GLN A 43 -11.96 30.23 12.24
CA GLN A 43 -10.92 29.37 12.83
C GLN A 43 -11.46 28.01 13.26
N GLU A 44 -12.66 27.96 13.85
CA GLU A 44 -13.28 26.71 14.28
C GLU A 44 -13.65 25.83 13.08
N LEU A 45 -14.16 26.45 12.00
CA LEU A 45 -14.49 25.76 10.76
C LEU A 45 -13.24 25.21 10.05
N GLU A 46 -12.15 25.96 10.05
CA GLU A 46 -10.87 25.53 9.48
C GLU A 46 -10.32 24.29 10.21
N GLU A 47 -10.29 24.33 11.55
CA GLU A 47 -9.82 23.23 12.38
C GLU A 47 -10.64 21.96 12.18
N GLU A 48 -11.97 22.07 12.16
CA GLU A 48 -12.86 20.93 11.97
C GLU A 48 -12.70 20.34 10.56
N THR A 49 -12.61 21.19 9.53
CA THR A 49 -12.41 20.74 8.14
C THR A 49 -11.08 19.98 8.00
N ARG A 50 -10.00 20.54 8.57
CA ARG A 50 -8.67 19.91 8.58
C ARG A 50 -8.70 18.56 9.28
N ARG A 51 -9.40 18.46 10.41
CA ARG A 51 -9.57 17.22 11.17
C ARG A 51 -10.33 16.15 10.38
N VAL A 52 -11.47 16.48 9.80
CA VAL A 52 -12.29 15.53 9.03
C VAL A 52 -11.51 14.96 7.84
N VAL A 53 -10.78 15.81 7.12
CA VAL A 53 -9.94 15.39 5.99
C VAL A 53 -8.81 14.47 6.48
N ALA A 54 -8.12 14.84 7.57
CA ALA A 54 -7.05 14.03 8.14
C ALA A 54 -7.54 12.65 8.59
N GLU A 55 -8.70 12.58 9.26
CA GLU A 55 -9.32 11.32 9.69
C GLU A 55 -9.77 10.45 8.51
N ALA A 56 -10.29 11.06 7.43
CA ALA A 56 -10.67 10.33 6.23
C ALA A 56 -9.45 9.73 5.50
N LEU A 57 -8.38 10.53 5.36
CA LEU A 57 -7.11 10.07 4.79
C LEU A 57 -6.45 8.99 5.65
N GLY A 58 -6.46 9.15 6.98
CA GLY A 58 -5.98 8.16 7.94
C GLY A 58 -6.70 6.82 7.79
N ARG A 59 -8.04 6.84 7.81
CA ARG A 59 -8.88 5.63 7.63
C ARG A 59 -8.65 4.95 6.28
N HIS A 60 -8.52 5.72 5.20
CA HIS A 60 -8.21 5.15 3.89
C HIS A 60 -6.85 4.46 3.87
N ASN A 61 -5.84 5.07 4.47
CA ASN A 61 -4.48 4.50 4.56
C ASN A 61 -4.44 3.23 5.42
N GLU A 62 -5.18 3.20 6.53
CA GLU A 62 -5.31 2.00 7.36
C GLU A 62 -5.96 0.84 6.59
N GLN A 63 -7.01 1.12 5.81
CA GLN A 63 -7.66 0.11 4.98
C GLN A 63 -6.74 -0.38 3.85
N ALA A 64 -6.01 0.52 3.20
CA ALA A 64 -5.03 0.16 2.16
C ALA A 64 -3.92 -0.72 2.73
N LEU A 65 -3.41 -0.38 3.92
CA LEU A 65 -2.40 -1.16 4.62
C LEU A 65 -2.93 -2.54 5.04
N ALA A 66 -4.14 -2.61 5.58
CA ALA A 66 -4.79 -3.86 5.95
C ALA A 66 -4.99 -4.79 4.74
N ARG A 67 -5.44 -4.24 3.60
CA ARG A 67 -5.58 -4.98 2.34
C ARG A 67 -4.23 -5.48 1.84
N SER A 68 -3.20 -4.64 1.84
CA SER A 68 -1.84 -5.03 1.43
C SER A 68 -1.30 -6.17 2.30
N ARG A 69 -1.45 -6.08 3.62
CA ARG A 69 -1.07 -7.16 4.56
C ARG A 69 -1.84 -8.44 4.29
N GLN A 70 -3.14 -8.36 4.04
CA GLN A 70 -3.96 -9.54 3.76
C GLN A 70 -3.56 -10.21 2.44
N THR A 71 -3.28 -9.42 1.39
CA THR A 71 -2.79 -9.93 0.10
C THR A 71 -1.43 -10.61 0.27
N TYR A 72 -0.48 -9.94 0.93
CA TYR A 72 0.84 -10.51 1.25
C TYR A 72 0.71 -11.83 2.01
N GLN A 73 -0.16 -11.89 3.03
CA GLN A 73 -0.35 -13.10 3.82
C GLN A 73 -0.95 -14.25 2.99
N LYS A 74 -1.90 -13.96 2.09
CA LYS A 74 -2.47 -14.94 1.16
C LYS A 74 -1.40 -15.48 0.22
N GLU A 75 -0.62 -14.60 -0.41
CA GLU A 75 0.46 -14.97 -1.33
C GLU A 75 1.56 -15.78 -0.62
N ALA A 76 2.00 -15.33 0.56
CA ALA A 76 2.97 -16.06 1.38
C ALA A 76 2.45 -17.47 1.77
N THR A 77 1.15 -17.61 2.03
CA THR A 77 0.54 -18.92 2.33
C THR A 77 0.52 -19.84 1.12
N LEU A 78 0.25 -19.30 -0.08
CA LEU A 78 0.32 -20.06 -1.33
C LEU A 78 1.75 -20.55 -1.61
N LEU A 79 2.76 -19.69 -1.39
CA LEU A 79 4.18 -20.03 -1.52
C LEU A 79 4.62 -21.13 -0.52
N LYS A 80 4.07 -21.15 0.70
CA LYS A 80 4.33 -22.22 1.68
C LYS A 80 3.79 -23.58 1.22
N ARG A 81 2.70 -23.62 0.44
CA ARG A 81 2.08 -24.87 -0.03
C ARG A 81 2.80 -25.53 -1.20
N VAL A 82 3.69 -24.81 -1.89
CA VAL A 82 4.50 -25.40 -2.95
C VAL A 82 5.44 -26.46 -2.35
N ARG A 83 5.31 -27.71 -2.81
CA ARG A 83 6.20 -28.81 -2.43
C ARG A 83 7.55 -28.58 -3.10
N LEU A 84 8.56 -28.27 -2.29
CA LEU A 84 9.90 -27.95 -2.74
C LEU A 84 10.90 -28.80 -2.00
N SER A 85 11.82 -29.40 -2.75
CA SER A 85 13.02 -30.02 -2.21
C SER A 85 14.08 -28.94 -1.97
N LEU A 86 13.84 -28.09 -0.97
CA LEU A 86 14.86 -27.15 -0.50
C LEU A 86 15.83 -27.87 0.43
N PRO A 87 17.12 -27.49 0.45
CA PRO A 87 18.07 -27.99 1.43
C PRO A 87 17.55 -27.76 2.86
N THR A 88 17.84 -28.67 3.79
CA THR A 88 17.36 -28.58 5.18
C THR A 88 18.26 -27.71 6.05
N THR A 89 19.54 -27.58 5.71
CA THR A 89 20.51 -26.80 6.49
C THR A 89 20.60 -25.34 6.03
N MET A 90 20.80 -24.42 6.96
CA MET A 90 20.97 -22.99 6.65
C MET A 90 22.19 -22.73 5.74
N LYS A 91 23.27 -23.50 5.93
CA LYS A 91 24.49 -23.38 5.12
C LYS A 91 24.20 -23.67 3.65
N ASP A 92 23.54 -24.79 3.36
CA ASP A 92 23.24 -25.21 1.99
C ASP A 92 22.22 -24.29 1.32
N LYS A 93 21.25 -23.77 2.09
CA LYS A 93 20.30 -22.75 1.62
C LYS A 93 21.02 -21.47 1.18
N LEU A 94 21.98 -20.98 1.97
CA LEU A 94 22.77 -19.81 1.63
C LEU A 94 23.66 -20.05 0.42
N GLU A 95 24.23 -21.24 0.26
CA GLU A 95 25.00 -21.61 -0.93
C GLU A 95 24.12 -21.65 -2.19
N LEU A 96 22.93 -22.24 -2.10
CA LEU A 96 21.96 -22.24 -3.20
C LEU A 96 21.53 -20.82 -3.59
N LEU A 97 21.25 -19.97 -2.59
CA LEU A 97 20.89 -18.58 -2.82
C LEU A 97 22.03 -17.80 -3.48
N LYS A 98 23.27 -17.98 -3.01
CA LYS A 98 24.47 -17.39 -3.63
C LYS A 98 24.64 -17.86 -5.07
N ALA A 99 24.48 -19.14 -5.35
CA ALA A 99 24.59 -19.70 -6.69
C ALA A 99 23.51 -19.12 -7.64
N CYS A 100 22.27 -19.00 -7.15
CA CYS A 100 21.18 -18.37 -7.90
C CYS A 100 21.48 -16.90 -8.22
N LEU A 101 21.92 -16.12 -7.24
CA LEU A 101 22.28 -14.70 -7.43
C LEU A 101 23.52 -14.52 -8.30
N ALA A 102 24.45 -15.47 -8.30
CA ALA A 102 25.59 -15.47 -9.22
C ALA A 102 25.14 -15.71 -10.67
N HIS A 103 24.15 -16.58 -10.88
CA HIS A 103 23.56 -16.87 -12.20
C HIS A 103 22.64 -15.74 -12.69
N HIS A 104 21.94 -15.07 -11.78
CA HIS A 104 20.99 -13.98 -12.07
C HIS A 104 21.46 -12.68 -11.44
N GLN A 105 22.56 -12.12 -11.95
CA GLN A 105 23.22 -10.96 -11.36
C GLN A 105 22.34 -9.71 -11.23
N TYR A 106 21.34 -9.56 -12.11
CA TYR A 106 20.35 -8.49 -12.06
C TYR A 106 19.44 -8.53 -10.83
N LEU A 107 19.35 -9.67 -10.13
CA LEU A 107 18.59 -9.82 -8.89
C LEU A 107 19.38 -9.36 -7.67
N LYS A 108 20.72 -9.27 -7.75
CA LYS A 108 21.57 -8.91 -6.60
C LYS A 108 21.19 -7.57 -5.99
N PRO A 109 20.94 -6.48 -6.77
CA PRO A 109 20.44 -5.25 -6.20
C PRO A 109 19.12 -5.50 -5.48
N ALA A 110 18.08 -6.01 -6.14
CA ALA A 110 16.76 -6.20 -5.52
C ALA A 110 16.76 -7.08 -4.24
N VAL A 111 17.66 -8.07 -4.15
CA VAL A 111 17.77 -8.98 -2.99
C VAL A 111 18.64 -8.41 -1.87
N LEU A 112 19.64 -7.59 -2.20
CA LEU A 112 20.59 -7.01 -1.23
C LEU A 112 20.32 -5.53 -0.94
N THR A 113 19.36 -4.91 -1.62
CA THR A 113 18.90 -3.54 -1.35
C THR A 113 17.85 -3.59 -0.26
N GLY A 114 18.27 -3.36 0.99
CA GLY A 114 17.41 -3.37 2.17
C GLY A 114 18.20 -3.61 3.47
N GLN A 115 17.50 -4.05 4.53
CA GLN A 115 18.02 -4.29 5.89
C GLN A 115 19.11 -5.39 5.97
N HIS A 116 19.27 -6.23 4.94
CA HIS A 116 20.24 -7.33 4.92
C HIS A 116 21.37 -7.06 3.91
N ARG A 117 22.34 -6.24 4.33
CA ARG A 117 23.54 -5.90 3.54
C ARG A 117 24.43 -7.11 3.25
N LYS A 118 24.26 -8.20 4.02
CA LYS A 118 24.89 -9.51 3.80
C LYS A 118 23.84 -10.61 3.93
N LEU A 119 23.92 -11.63 3.06
CA LEU A 119 23.04 -12.81 3.10
C LEU A 119 23.15 -13.59 4.43
N SER A 120 24.29 -13.51 5.11
CA SER A 120 24.50 -14.11 6.44
C SER A 120 23.61 -13.53 7.52
N ASP A 121 23.12 -12.30 7.31
CA ASP A 121 22.39 -11.53 8.32
C ASP A 121 20.87 -11.72 8.16
N MET A 122 20.44 -12.58 7.23
CA MET A 122 19.04 -12.92 7.00
C MET A 122 18.57 -13.98 8.00
N ALA A 123 17.36 -13.80 8.54
CA ALA A 123 16.77 -14.84 9.38
C ALA A 123 16.51 -16.11 8.55
N PRO A 124 16.58 -17.31 9.16
CA PRO A 124 16.31 -18.56 8.45
C PRO A 124 14.96 -18.58 7.71
N SER A 125 13.93 -17.95 8.29
CA SER A 125 12.60 -17.81 7.69
C SER A 125 12.59 -16.98 6.41
N ASP A 126 13.46 -15.98 6.33
CA ASP A 126 13.52 -15.04 5.21
C ASP A 126 14.28 -15.67 4.05
N VAL A 127 15.36 -16.40 4.36
CA VAL A 127 16.08 -17.22 3.37
C VAL A 127 15.16 -18.28 2.77
N ASP A 128 14.35 -18.96 3.59
CA ASP A 128 13.38 -19.93 3.10
C ASP A 128 12.31 -19.28 2.21
N SER A 129 11.74 -18.16 2.64
CA SER A 129 10.71 -17.46 1.85
C SER A 129 11.27 -16.99 0.50
N LEU A 130 12.49 -16.45 0.49
CA LEU A 130 13.15 -15.98 -0.72
C LEU A 130 13.47 -17.13 -1.68
N LEU A 131 13.99 -18.25 -1.19
CA LEU A 131 14.23 -19.43 -2.04
C LEU A 131 12.92 -19.96 -2.64
N ARG A 132 11.82 -19.97 -1.89
CA ARG A 132 10.51 -20.36 -2.42
C ARG A 132 10.03 -19.43 -3.53
N GLN A 133 10.17 -18.12 -3.34
CA GLN A 133 9.83 -17.12 -4.36
C GLN A 133 10.66 -17.31 -5.64
N LEU A 134 11.97 -17.49 -5.50
CA LEU A 134 12.87 -17.73 -6.64
C LEU A 134 12.54 -19.03 -7.38
N HIS A 135 12.10 -20.09 -6.67
CA HIS A 135 11.62 -21.29 -7.34
C HIS A 135 10.35 -21.04 -8.15
N VAL A 136 9.35 -20.36 -7.56
CA VAL A 136 8.07 -20.09 -8.26
C VAL A 136 8.28 -19.25 -9.51
N LEU A 137 9.26 -18.35 -9.49
CA LEU A 137 9.67 -17.56 -10.66
C LEU A 137 10.49 -18.38 -11.68
N GLY A 138 10.75 -19.67 -11.42
CA GLY A 138 11.53 -20.55 -12.31
C GLY A 138 13.04 -20.26 -12.30
N LEU A 139 13.52 -19.49 -11.34
CA LEU A 139 14.91 -19.00 -11.27
C LEU A 139 15.82 -19.94 -10.47
N LEU A 140 15.26 -20.85 -9.68
CA LEU A 140 16.03 -21.93 -9.05
C LEU A 140 16.09 -23.17 -9.93
N LYS A 141 17.29 -23.47 -10.42
CA LYS A 141 17.60 -24.76 -11.03
C LYS A 141 18.05 -25.73 -9.95
N PHE A 142 17.16 -26.65 -9.58
CA PHE A 142 17.53 -27.78 -8.74
C PHE A 142 18.33 -28.75 -9.61
N LYS A 143 19.53 -29.14 -9.17
CA LYS A 143 20.12 -30.37 -9.69
C LYS A 143 19.13 -31.48 -9.34
N LYS A 144 18.51 -32.09 -10.35
CA LYS A 144 17.88 -33.41 -10.17
C LYS A 144 18.99 -34.31 -9.64
N VAL A 145 18.82 -34.80 -8.41
CA VAL A 145 19.53 -35.99 -7.95
C VAL A 145 19.00 -37.16 -8.76
#